data_AF-A0A1N7J927-F1
#
_entry.id   AF-A0A1N7J927-F1
#
_cell.length_a   1.000
_cell.length_b   1.000
_cell.length_c   1.000
_cell.angle_alpha   90.00
_cell.angle_beta   90.00
_cell.angle_gamma   90.00
#
_symmetry.space_group_name_H-M   'P 1'
#
loop_
_entity.id
_entity.type
_entity.pdbx_description
1 polymer ?
#
loop_
_entity_poly.entity_id
_entity_poly.type
_entity_poly.pdbx_seq_one_letter_code
_entity_poly.pdbx_strand_id
1 'polypeptide(L)'
;MARVDPNVIKTKESFTSGMFASYHVYPYYPDFLNYDEEYLEYTDHRGEKNSYAGYLNDLISQHDMPVLVAEFGVPGSRGMTHENPFGLDQGHHSEQEQGEINSRLFEDIVAEGAMGGLVFTWQDEWFKRTWNTMDLDNPDRRPFWSNAQTNEQQFGLLSFDSLKRKIDGKGTPWKDKELARKRNDALRSFAVDHDEGYLYLRIETSGDFSFKGNSLNLGIDTIQDQGITSSGEATFDRGIDFLLEIQGKDEATLKVDSYYDPFYYQYGEILESIENKPYAKEKDNGRLHPIRLALNKELTLPESGEVVPFTSYETGILKHGNTDPVAERYNSLTDYSIDGNIEKSESRGCC
;
A
#
# COMPACT_ATOMS: atom_id res chain seq x y z
N MET A 1 9.51 3.25 -32.69
CA MET A 1 9.08 4.22 -31.67
C MET A 1 9.39 5.61 -32.21
N ALA A 2 8.45 6.55 -32.21
CA ALA A 2 8.75 7.93 -32.60
C ALA A 2 9.49 8.60 -31.45
N ARG A 3 10.70 9.12 -31.70
CA ARG A 3 11.48 9.88 -30.71
C ARG A 3 11.21 11.36 -30.95
N VAL A 4 10.64 12.04 -29.96
CA VAL A 4 10.49 13.49 -29.97
C VAL A 4 11.69 14.06 -29.23
N ASP A 5 12.46 14.90 -29.89
CA ASP A 5 13.56 15.65 -29.28
C ASP A 5 13.16 17.14 -29.27
N PRO A 6 12.85 17.73 -28.09
CA PRO A 6 12.47 19.14 -28.03
C PRO A 6 13.64 20.06 -28.43
N ASN A 7 14.90 19.61 -28.32
CA ASN A 7 16.06 20.43 -28.66
C ASN A 7 16.11 20.78 -30.15
N VAL A 8 15.52 19.97 -31.03
CA VAL A 8 15.47 20.28 -32.47
C VAL A 8 14.31 21.21 -32.86
N ILE A 9 13.39 21.50 -31.94
CA ILE A 9 12.32 22.46 -32.14
C ILE A 9 12.89 23.85 -31.85
N LYS A 10 13.03 24.69 -32.89
CA LYS A 10 13.58 26.05 -32.75
C LYS A 10 12.48 27.10 -32.96
N THR A 11 12.50 28.13 -32.13
CA THR A 11 11.56 29.26 -32.22
C THR A 11 12.01 30.23 -33.31
N LYS A 12 11.04 30.93 -33.91
CA LYS A 12 11.35 32.10 -34.76
C LYS A 12 11.64 33.30 -33.87
N GLU A 13 12.40 34.27 -34.37
CA GLU A 13 12.68 35.53 -33.66
C GLU A 13 11.41 36.28 -33.21
N SER A 14 10.30 36.12 -33.95
CA SER A 14 9.03 36.74 -33.62
C SER A 14 8.30 36.10 -32.43
N PHE A 15 8.80 35.00 -31.88
CA PHE A 15 8.17 34.28 -30.77
C PHE A 15 8.84 34.66 -29.44
N THR A 16 8.15 35.48 -28.65
CA THR A 16 8.70 36.11 -27.43
C THR A 16 8.37 35.39 -26.13
N SER A 17 7.50 34.37 -26.16
CA SER A 17 7.02 33.67 -24.97
C SER A 17 8.02 32.68 -24.34
N GLY A 18 9.12 32.37 -25.04
CA GLY A 18 10.07 31.35 -24.61
C GLY A 18 9.55 29.92 -24.78
N MET A 19 10.44 28.94 -24.61
CA MET A 19 10.12 27.51 -24.73
C MET A 19 10.78 26.76 -23.59
N PHE A 20 10.12 25.73 -23.07
CA PHE A 20 10.63 24.82 -22.06
C PHE A 20 10.20 23.39 -22.40
N ALA A 21 10.95 22.41 -21.92
CA ALA A 21 10.59 21.00 -22.00
C ALA A 21 9.86 20.57 -20.72
N SER A 22 8.93 19.63 -20.84
CA SER A 22 8.04 19.23 -19.76
C SER A 22 8.05 17.72 -19.61
N TYR A 23 8.38 17.21 -18.43
CA TYR A 23 8.52 15.77 -18.15
C TYR A 23 7.76 15.38 -16.90
N HIS A 24 7.26 14.15 -16.88
CA HIS A 24 6.74 13.51 -15.67
C HIS A 24 7.89 12.67 -15.12
N VAL A 25 8.29 12.91 -13.86
CA VAL A 25 9.50 12.32 -13.29
C VAL A 25 9.15 11.81 -11.90
N TYR A 26 9.06 10.49 -11.78
CA TYR A 26 8.72 9.78 -10.55
C TYR A 26 9.96 9.05 -10.00
N PRO A 27 10.15 8.97 -8.68
CA PRO A 27 11.40 8.45 -8.10
C PRO A 27 11.59 6.94 -8.24
N TYR A 28 10.52 6.21 -8.53
CA TYR A 28 10.49 4.75 -8.59
C TYR A 28 10.41 4.19 -10.01
N TYR A 29 10.24 5.02 -11.05
CA TYR A 29 10.08 4.55 -12.43
C TYR A 29 10.63 5.57 -13.44
N PRO A 30 11.29 5.16 -14.54
CA PRO A 30 11.53 3.78 -14.99
C PRO A 30 12.55 2.98 -14.16
N ASP A 31 12.54 1.66 -14.29
CA ASP A 31 13.34 0.72 -13.48
C ASP A 31 14.85 1.04 -13.44
N PHE A 32 15.41 1.66 -14.48
CA PHE A 32 16.83 2.02 -14.47
C PHE A 32 17.20 2.97 -13.31
N LEU A 33 16.27 3.80 -12.80
CA LEU A 33 16.52 4.64 -11.61
C LEU A 33 16.83 3.80 -10.36
N ASN A 34 16.42 2.52 -10.35
CA ASN A 34 16.57 1.64 -9.20
C ASN A 34 17.72 0.63 -9.35
N TYR A 35 18.34 0.55 -10.54
CA TYR A 35 19.36 -0.47 -10.84
C TYR A 35 20.65 0.08 -11.45
N ASP A 36 20.63 1.26 -12.06
CA ASP A 36 21.83 1.87 -12.64
C ASP A 36 22.77 2.37 -11.54
N GLU A 37 24.00 1.81 -11.51
CA GLU A 37 25.00 2.16 -10.50
C GLU A 37 25.33 3.66 -10.50
N GLU A 38 25.30 4.34 -11.65
CA GLU A 38 25.58 5.78 -11.72
C GLU A 38 24.53 6.59 -10.95
N TYR A 39 23.26 6.22 -11.08
CA TYR A 39 22.17 6.85 -10.33
C TYR A 39 22.16 6.44 -8.85
N LEU A 40 22.42 5.17 -8.54
CA LEU A 40 22.47 4.71 -7.16
C LEU A 40 23.63 5.35 -6.37
N GLU A 41 24.74 5.64 -7.04
CA GLU A 41 25.90 6.28 -6.43
C GLU A 41 25.86 7.82 -6.49
N TYR A 42 24.89 8.41 -7.19
CA TYR A 42 24.73 9.86 -7.25
C TYR A 42 24.49 10.45 -5.86
N THR A 43 25.21 11.53 -5.54
CA THR A 43 25.12 12.22 -4.25
C THR A 43 24.46 13.58 -4.44
N ASP A 44 23.32 13.80 -3.79
CA ASP A 44 22.54 15.03 -3.93
C ASP A 44 23.16 16.22 -3.17
N HIS A 45 22.48 17.36 -3.29
CA HIS A 45 22.84 18.60 -2.60
C HIS A 45 22.86 18.51 -1.06
N ARG A 46 22.29 17.45 -0.46
CA ARG A 46 22.31 17.17 0.98
C ARG A 46 23.47 16.22 1.37
N GLY A 47 24.21 15.68 0.40
CA GLY A 47 25.29 14.73 0.63
C GLY A 47 24.80 13.29 0.78
N GLU A 48 23.59 12.98 0.33
CA GLU A 48 22.95 11.66 0.45
C GLU A 48 22.85 10.98 -0.91
N LYS A 49 22.84 9.63 -0.90
CA LYS A 49 22.61 8.84 -2.13
C LYS A 49 21.17 9.04 -2.61
N ASN A 50 21.02 9.37 -3.89
CA ASN A 50 19.73 9.79 -4.43
C ASN A 50 19.66 9.60 -5.95
N SER A 51 19.05 8.48 -6.38
CA SER A 51 18.88 8.18 -7.80
C SER A 51 17.92 9.11 -8.52
N TYR A 52 16.94 9.69 -7.81
CA TYR A 52 16.04 10.68 -8.38
C TYR A 52 16.78 11.95 -8.77
N ALA A 53 17.64 12.47 -7.88
CA ALA A 53 18.48 13.64 -8.17
C ALA A 53 19.47 13.35 -9.31
N GLY A 54 20.09 12.17 -9.33
CA GLY A 54 20.98 11.77 -10.43
C GLY A 54 20.28 11.76 -11.78
N TYR A 55 19.08 11.20 -11.85
CA TYR A 55 18.29 11.22 -13.08
C TYR A 55 17.88 12.64 -13.49
N LEU A 56 17.49 13.49 -12.54
CA LEU A 56 17.17 14.90 -12.83
C LEU A 56 18.38 15.64 -13.39
N ASN A 57 19.56 15.45 -12.80
CA ASN A 57 20.82 16.04 -13.27
C ASN A 57 21.08 15.70 -14.73
N ASP A 58 20.99 14.41 -15.06
CA ASP A 58 21.16 13.91 -16.41
C ASP A 58 20.12 14.47 -17.36
N LEU A 59 18.83 14.37 -17.02
CA LEU A 59 17.73 14.88 -17.83
C LEU A 59 17.93 16.36 -18.17
N ILE A 60 18.25 17.19 -17.17
CA ILE A 60 18.45 18.63 -17.34
C ILE A 60 19.70 18.91 -18.19
N SER A 61 20.79 18.15 -18.01
CA SER A 61 22.02 18.31 -18.80
C SER A 61 21.82 18.07 -20.30
N GLN A 62 20.79 17.31 -20.68
CA GLN A 62 20.46 17.01 -22.07
C GLN A 62 19.61 18.09 -22.76
N HIS A 63 19.24 19.18 -22.08
CA HIS A 63 18.36 20.21 -22.64
C HIS A 63 19.01 21.58 -22.84
N ASP A 64 18.78 22.16 -24.03
CA ASP A 64 19.16 23.55 -24.34
C ASP A 64 18.16 24.58 -23.80
N MET A 65 17.02 24.12 -23.27
CA MET A 65 15.93 24.93 -22.74
C MET A 65 15.62 24.58 -21.28
N PRO A 66 14.92 25.44 -20.53
CA PRO A 66 14.46 25.09 -19.19
C PRO A 66 13.62 23.81 -19.19
N VAL A 67 13.74 23.03 -18.11
CA VAL A 67 12.99 21.80 -17.88
C VAL A 67 12.01 22.01 -16.74
N LEU A 68 10.72 21.76 -17.01
CA LEU A 68 9.66 21.66 -16.00
C LEU A 68 9.43 20.19 -15.65
N VAL A 69 9.47 19.88 -14.36
CA VAL A 69 8.95 18.60 -13.87
C VAL A 69 7.44 18.77 -13.68
N ALA A 70 6.67 18.41 -14.70
CA ALA A 70 5.23 18.66 -14.76
C ALA A 70 4.38 17.67 -13.95
N GLU A 71 4.96 16.54 -13.54
CA GLU A 71 4.40 15.67 -12.53
C GLU A 71 5.53 15.03 -11.72
N PHE A 72 5.39 15.04 -10.41
CA PHE A 72 6.19 14.26 -9.47
C PHE A 72 5.36 13.94 -8.22
N GLY A 73 5.78 12.93 -7.47
CA GLY A 73 5.24 12.64 -6.15
C GLY A 73 5.23 11.15 -5.84
N VAL A 74 4.87 10.81 -4.61
CA VAL A 74 4.55 9.45 -4.17
C VAL A 74 3.10 9.40 -3.66
N PRO A 75 2.45 8.22 -3.68
CA PRO A 75 1.09 8.07 -3.13
C PRO A 75 1.10 7.74 -1.64
N GLY A 76 0.14 8.32 -0.90
CA GLY A 76 -0.13 8.04 0.51
C GLY A 76 -1.05 6.83 0.67
N SER A 77 -0.61 5.66 0.20
CA SER A 77 -1.45 4.48 0.03
C SER A 77 -1.09 3.29 0.89
N ARG A 78 -2.09 2.46 1.21
CA ARG A 78 -1.89 1.19 1.92
C ARG A 78 -1.24 0.11 1.06
N GLY A 79 -1.53 0.12 -0.25
CA GLY A 79 -0.89 -0.71 -1.25
C GLY A 79 0.42 -0.12 -1.79
N MET A 80 1.22 -0.96 -2.47
CA MET A 80 2.50 -0.63 -3.10
C MET A 80 2.57 -1.32 -4.46
N THR A 81 3.12 -0.63 -5.46
CA THR A 81 3.31 -1.17 -6.80
C THR A 81 4.78 -1.30 -7.20
N HIS A 82 5.66 -0.48 -6.65
CA HIS A 82 7.07 -0.47 -7.03
C HIS A 82 7.92 -0.01 -5.84
N GLU A 83 9.10 -0.61 -5.68
CA GLU A 83 10.06 -0.25 -4.66
C GLU A 83 11.13 0.68 -5.23
N ASN A 84 11.61 1.61 -4.41
CA ASN A 84 12.77 2.44 -4.69
C ASN A 84 13.86 2.13 -3.63
N PRO A 85 15.14 2.02 -4.02
CA PRO A 85 16.25 1.68 -3.10
C PRO A 85 16.43 2.62 -1.90
N PHE A 86 15.87 3.82 -1.95
CA PHE A 86 15.98 4.85 -0.91
C PHE A 86 14.64 5.12 -0.20
N GLY A 87 13.64 4.24 -0.34
CA GLY A 87 12.35 4.35 0.33
C GLY A 87 11.37 5.34 -0.31
N LEU A 88 11.64 5.76 -1.55
CA LEU A 88 10.74 6.62 -2.35
C LEU A 88 9.72 5.77 -3.14
N ASP A 89 9.11 4.80 -2.47
CA ASP A 89 8.31 3.75 -3.09
C ASP A 89 7.03 4.28 -3.75
N GLN A 90 6.51 3.52 -4.72
CA GLN A 90 5.20 3.78 -5.34
C GLN A 90 4.07 3.23 -4.45
N GLY A 91 3.91 3.85 -3.28
CA GLY A 91 2.92 3.51 -2.26
C GLY A 91 3.53 3.02 -0.96
N HIS A 92 2.70 2.51 -0.07
CA HIS A 92 3.05 2.12 1.30
C HIS A 92 3.49 3.28 2.22
N HIS A 93 3.07 4.51 1.91
CA HIS A 93 3.35 5.70 2.71
C HIS A 93 2.09 6.18 3.42
N SER A 94 2.24 6.60 4.68
CA SER A 94 1.22 7.41 5.35
C SER A 94 1.08 8.79 4.71
N GLU A 95 0.02 9.51 5.06
CA GLU A 95 -0.18 10.90 4.62
C GLU A 95 0.99 11.81 5.01
N GLN A 96 1.61 11.56 6.17
CA GLN A 96 2.75 12.32 6.64
C GLN A 96 4.01 12.00 5.83
N GLU A 97 4.32 10.70 5.65
CA GLU A 97 5.45 10.24 4.84
C GLU A 97 5.34 10.74 3.40
N GLN A 98 4.14 10.71 2.81
CA GLN A 98 3.87 11.29 1.49
C GLN A 98 4.24 12.78 1.44
N GLY A 99 3.79 13.58 2.42
CA GLY A 99 4.08 15.00 2.48
C GLY A 99 5.58 15.29 2.61
N GLU A 100 6.27 14.55 3.46
CA GLU A 100 7.72 14.67 3.69
C GLU A 100 8.52 14.29 2.42
N ILE A 101 8.17 13.16 1.79
CA ILE A 101 8.79 12.71 0.55
C ILE A 101 8.53 13.71 -0.58
N ASN A 102 7.29 14.16 -0.77
CA ASN A 102 6.96 15.14 -1.81
C ASN A 102 7.71 16.47 -1.62
N SER A 103 7.90 16.93 -0.38
CA SER A 103 8.75 18.09 -0.08
C SER A 103 10.19 17.84 -0.51
N ARG A 104 10.76 16.68 -0.14
CA ARG A 104 12.13 16.29 -0.49
C ARG A 104 12.34 16.23 -2.00
N LEU A 105 11.41 15.62 -2.74
CA LEU A 105 11.45 15.55 -4.21
C LEU A 105 11.43 16.95 -4.83
N PHE A 106 10.59 17.86 -4.31
CA PHE A 106 10.55 19.23 -4.81
C PHE A 106 11.85 20.00 -4.57
N GLU A 107 12.49 19.79 -3.41
CA GLU A 107 13.82 20.35 -3.12
C GLU A 107 14.86 19.85 -4.12
N ASP A 108 14.84 18.55 -4.47
CA ASP A 108 15.73 17.97 -5.48
C ASP A 108 15.52 18.58 -6.86
N ILE A 109 14.26 18.72 -7.29
CA ILE A 109 13.90 19.35 -8.57
C ILE A 109 14.50 20.76 -8.67
N VAL A 110 14.40 21.56 -7.61
CA VAL A 110 14.94 22.92 -7.58
C VAL A 110 16.47 22.92 -7.50
N ALA A 111 17.06 22.05 -6.68
CA ALA A 111 18.49 21.97 -6.49
C ALA A 111 19.25 21.52 -7.76
N GLU A 112 18.68 20.59 -8.52
CA GLU A 112 19.24 20.13 -9.80
C GLU A 112 19.06 21.13 -10.95
N GLY A 113 18.33 22.23 -10.72
CA GLY A 113 18.25 23.35 -11.65
C GLY A 113 17.07 23.30 -12.62
N ALA A 114 16.04 22.49 -12.33
CA ALA A 114 14.78 22.56 -13.08
C ALA A 114 14.10 23.92 -12.85
N MET A 115 13.22 24.33 -13.77
CA MET A 115 12.45 25.58 -13.62
C MET A 115 11.39 25.50 -12.51
N GLY A 116 11.08 24.29 -12.04
CA GLY A 116 10.10 24.02 -11.00
C GLY A 116 9.50 22.62 -11.14
N GLY A 117 8.65 22.28 -10.17
CA GLY A 117 7.91 21.03 -10.12
C GLY A 117 6.41 21.27 -9.90
N LEU A 118 5.57 20.44 -10.49
CA LEU A 118 4.13 20.38 -10.19
C LEU A 118 3.83 19.05 -9.49
N VAL A 119 3.45 19.13 -8.22
CA VAL A 119 3.09 17.94 -7.44
C VAL A 119 1.83 17.31 -8.03
N PHE A 120 1.89 16.01 -8.30
CA PHE A 120 0.76 15.22 -8.72
C PHE A 120 0.16 14.55 -7.48
N THR A 121 -1.06 14.89 -7.04
CA THR A 121 -2.02 15.87 -7.59
C THR A 121 -2.82 16.53 -6.45
N TRP A 122 -3.73 17.44 -6.76
CA TRP A 122 -4.53 18.12 -5.72
C TRP A 122 -5.42 17.15 -4.94
N GLN A 123 -6.09 16.21 -5.61
CA GLN A 123 -7.09 15.35 -4.99
C GLN A 123 -6.93 13.90 -5.42
N ASP A 124 -7.41 12.97 -4.60
CA ASP A 124 -7.46 11.56 -4.95
C ASP A 124 -8.31 11.29 -6.20
N GLU A 125 -7.93 10.24 -6.93
CA GLU A 125 -8.51 9.88 -8.22
C GLU A 125 -8.95 8.39 -8.22
N TRP A 126 -10.06 8.08 -7.56
CA TRP A 126 -10.55 6.70 -7.36
C TRP A 126 -10.81 5.90 -8.65
N PHE A 127 -10.94 6.57 -9.79
CA PHE A 127 -11.10 5.89 -11.08
C PHE A 127 -9.80 5.28 -11.63
N LYS A 128 -8.64 5.64 -11.06
CA LYS A 128 -7.33 5.14 -11.47
C LYS A 128 -7.17 3.66 -11.13
N ARG A 129 -6.20 3.04 -11.81
CA ARG A 129 -5.86 1.63 -11.70
C ARG A 129 -4.36 1.46 -11.75
N THR A 130 -3.85 0.43 -11.07
CA THR A 130 -2.46 -0.03 -11.22
C THR A 130 -2.45 -1.48 -11.72
N TRP A 131 -1.36 -1.89 -12.37
CA TRP A 131 -1.26 -3.17 -13.06
C TRP A 131 -1.36 -4.39 -12.13
N ASN A 132 -0.97 -4.26 -10.86
CA ASN A 132 -0.96 -5.36 -9.89
C ASN A 132 -2.28 -5.51 -9.12
N THR A 133 -3.26 -4.61 -9.30
CA THR A 133 -4.60 -4.71 -8.70
C THR A 133 -5.76 -4.59 -9.69
N MET A 134 -5.52 -4.12 -10.92
CA MET A 134 -6.59 -3.78 -11.88
C MET A 134 -7.49 -4.96 -12.30
N ASP A 135 -7.04 -6.20 -12.12
CA ASP A 135 -7.80 -7.41 -12.41
C ASP A 135 -8.64 -7.90 -11.21
N LEU A 136 -8.50 -7.26 -10.05
CA LEU A 136 -9.21 -7.58 -8.80
C LEU A 136 -10.44 -6.69 -8.56
N ASP A 137 -10.69 -5.71 -9.42
CA ASP A 137 -11.82 -4.79 -9.32
C ASP A 137 -12.74 -4.85 -10.56
N ASN A 138 -13.91 -4.20 -10.46
CA ASN A 138 -14.78 -4.04 -11.61
C ASN A 138 -14.41 -2.74 -12.35
N PRO A 139 -13.92 -2.82 -13.61
CA PRO A 139 -13.45 -1.64 -14.35
C PRO A 139 -14.54 -0.60 -14.61
N ASP A 140 -15.80 -1.00 -14.71
CA ASP A 140 -16.95 -0.10 -14.95
C ASP A 140 -17.43 0.60 -13.67
N ARG A 141 -16.84 0.26 -12.51
CA ARG A 141 -17.27 0.74 -11.19
C ARG A 141 -16.19 1.42 -10.37
N ARG A 142 -14.94 1.50 -10.85
CA ARG A 142 -13.81 2.12 -10.12
C ARG A 142 -14.12 3.50 -9.52
N PRO A 143 -14.77 4.45 -10.23
CA PRO A 143 -15.05 5.77 -9.65
C PRO A 143 -15.94 5.75 -8.39
N PHE A 144 -16.58 4.62 -8.08
CA PHE A 144 -17.52 4.50 -6.95
C PHE A 144 -16.95 3.77 -5.74
N TRP A 145 -15.72 3.24 -5.83
CA TRP A 145 -15.10 2.44 -4.77
C TRP A 145 -13.64 2.86 -4.62
N SER A 146 -13.25 3.27 -3.41
CA SER A 146 -11.86 3.58 -3.09
C SER A 146 -11.14 2.28 -2.75
N ASN A 147 -10.14 1.90 -3.54
CA ASN A 147 -9.30 0.75 -3.24
C ASN A 147 -7.99 1.22 -2.62
N ALA A 148 -7.89 1.17 -1.29
CA ALA A 148 -6.68 1.55 -0.56
C ALA A 148 -5.43 0.73 -0.94
N GLN A 149 -5.61 -0.45 -1.56
CA GLN A 149 -4.51 -1.27 -2.08
C GLN A 149 -4.03 -0.83 -3.47
N THR A 150 -4.76 0.06 -4.15
CA THR A 150 -4.41 0.66 -5.45
C THR A 150 -3.77 2.03 -5.23
N ASN A 151 -2.45 2.05 -5.15
CA ASN A 151 -1.67 3.28 -4.92
C ASN A 151 -2.01 4.44 -5.88
N GLU A 152 -2.34 4.13 -7.14
CA GLU A 152 -2.68 5.12 -8.17
C GLU A 152 -3.93 5.95 -7.85
N GLN A 153 -4.75 5.51 -6.90
CA GLN A 153 -5.93 6.26 -6.46
C GLN A 153 -5.61 7.32 -5.40
N GLN A 154 -4.44 7.26 -4.76
CA GLN A 154 -4.11 7.96 -3.51
C GLN A 154 -2.89 8.90 -3.63
N PHE A 155 -2.75 9.56 -4.78
CA PHE A 155 -1.73 10.61 -5.00
C PHE A 155 -2.17 12.00 -4.52
N GLY A 156 -3.44 12.16 -4.15
CA GLY A 156 -3.98 13.47 -3.80
C GLY A 156 -3.41 14.01 -2.50
N LEU A 157 -3.15 15.32 -2.47
CA LEU A 157 -2.99 16.05 -1.20
C LEU A 157 -4.31 16.17 -0.43
N LEU A 158 -5.44 16.09 -1.15
CA LEU A 158 -6.80 16.03 -0.62
C LEU A 158 -7.37 14.63 -0.81
N SER A 159 -7.59 13.91 0.29
CA SER A 159 -8.32 12.65 0.26
C SER A 159 -9.84 12.86 0.27
N PHE A 160 -10.56 11.83 -0.16
CA PHE A 160 -12.03 11.78 -0.12
C PHE A 160 -12.56 10.72 0.85
N ASP A 161 -11.78 10.36 1.86
CA ASP A 161 -12.18 9.35 2.84
C ASP A 161 -13.47 9.77 3.56
N SER A 162 -14.46 8.87 3.61
CA SER A 162 -15.71 9.16 4.33
C SER A 162 -15.49 9.34 5.85
N LEU A 163 -14.41 8.74 6.37
CA LEU A 163 -14.09 8.64 7.79
C LEU A 163 -15.29 8.16 8.63
N LYS A 164 -16.13 7.30 8.03
CA LYS A 164 -17.41 6.87 8.61
C LYS A 164 -17.25 6.28 10.00
N ARG A 165 -16.19 5.48 10.21
CA ARG A 165 -15.83 4.93 11.51
C ARG A 165 -14.38 5.26 11.82
N LYS A 166 -14.15 5.74 13.05
CA LYS A 166 -12.81 5.95 13.60
C LYS A 166 -12.33 4.66 14.25
N ILE A 167 -11.16 4.22 13.83
CA ILE A 167 -10.36 3.15 14.41
C ILE A 167 -9.33 3.83 15.32
N ASP A 168 -9.71 4.07 16.57
CA ASP A 168 -8.92 4.86 17.54
C ASP A 168 -8.75 4.20 18.91
N GLY A 169 -9.29 2.98 19.08
CA GLY A 169 -9.21 2.22 20.31
C GLY A 169 -10.06 2.79 21.46
N LYS A 170 -10.79 3.91 21.30
CA LYS A 170 -11.51 4.57 22.42
C LYS A 170 -12.86 3.96 22.75
N GLY A 171 -13.23 2.86 22.09
CA GLY A 171 -14.38 2.03 22.48
C GLY A 171 -15.76 2.61 22.17
N THR A 172 -15.90 3.71 21.40
CA THR A 172 -17.21 4.29 21.02
C THR A 172 -18.14 3.19 20.47
N PRO A 173 -19.27 2.88 21.14
CA PRO A 173 -20.13 1.76 20.72
C PRO A 173 -20.86 2.03 19.42
N TRP A 174 -20.83 1.07 18.48
CA TRP A 174 -21.60 1.13 17.22
C TRP A 174 -22.98 0.47 17.39
N LYS A 175 -23.80 1.01 18.31
CA LYS A 175 -25.10 0.41 18.69
C LYS A 175 -26.07 0.29 17.52
N ASP A 176 -25.97 1.17 16.53
CA ASP A 176 -26.77 1.18 15.31
C ASP A 176 -26.43 0.04 14.33
N LYS A 177 -25.31 -0.67 14.58
CA LYS A 177 -24.75 -1.71 13.71
C LYS A 177 -24.42 -3.01 14.45
N GLU A 178 -24.88 -3.16 15.69
CA GLU A 178 -24.64 -4.37 16.47
C GLU A 178 -25.41 -5.56 15.86
N LEU A 179 -24.71 -6.67 15.64
CA LEU A 179 -25.28 -7.88 15.09
C LEU A 179 -25.90 -8.75 16.18
N ALA A 180 -27.01 -9.40 15.83
CA ALA A 180 -27.57 -10.46 16.66
C ALA A 180 -26.57 -11.62 16.74
N ARG A 181 -26.27 -12.08 17.95
CA ARG A 181 -25.33 -13.18 18.20
C ARG A 181 -25.94 -14.24 19.10
N LYS A 182 -25.47 -15.47 18.94
CA LYS A 182 -25.67 -16.49 19.98
C LYS A 182 -24.97 -16.04 21.25
N ARG A 183 -25.57 -16.33 22.41
CA ARG A 183 -24.96 -16.00 23.69
C ARG A 183 -23.60 -16.70 23.78
N ASN A 184 -22.55 -15.90 23.86
CA ASN A 184 -21.17 -16.33 24.06
C ASN A 184 -20.64 -15.53 25.24
N ASP A 185 -20.18 -16.21 26.28
CA ASP A 185 -19.73 -15.56 27.50
C ASP A 185 -18.43 -14.77 27.30
N ALA A 186 -17.66 -15.04 26.24
CA ALA A 186 -16.42 -14.31 25.90
C ALA A 186 -16.64 -13.08 25.00
N LEU A 187 -17.80 -12.95 24.32
CA LEU A 187 -18.08 -11.86 23.37
C LEU A 187 -19.24 -10.98 23.83
N ARG A 188 -18.92 -9.73 24.20
CA ARG A 188 -19.86 -8.72 24.69
C ARG A 188 -20.57 -7.93 23.59
N SER A 189 -19.94 -7.64 22.47
CA SER A 189 -20.64 -7.07 21.30
C SER A 189 -19.84 -7.31 20.03
N PHE A 190 -20.57 -7.42 18.91
CA PHE A 190 -19.98 -7.46 17.58
C PHE A 190 -20.82 -6.59 16.66
N ALA A 191 -20.18 -5.62 16.02
CA ALA A 191 -20.82 -4.69 15.10
C ALA A 191 -20.06 -4.64 13.78
N VAL A 192 -20.82 -4.50 12.70
CA VAL A 192 -20.29 -4.45 11.33
C VAL A 192 -20.91 -3.29 10.59
N ASP A 193 -20.06 -2.46 9.97
CA ASP A 193 -20.47 -1.39 9.08
C ASP A 193 -19.56 -1.38 7.85
N HIS A 194 -19.89 -0.59 6.85
CA HIS A 194 -19.06 -0.46 5.66
C HIS A 194 -19.23 0.93 5.03
N ASP A 195 -18.30 1.32 4.19
CA ASP A 195 -18.43 2.42 3.25
C ASP A 195 -17.91 2.00 1.86
N GLU A 196 -17.54 2.96 1.02
CA GLU A 196 -16.98 2.73 -0.31
C GLU A 196 -15.51 2.29 -0.34
N GLY A 197 -14.82 2.26 0.81
CA GLY A 197 -13.42 1.82 0.91
C GLY A 197 -13.19 0.65 1.85
N TYR A 198 -14.01 0.50 2.89
CA TYR A 198 -13.71 -0.40 4.01
C TYR A 198 -14.92 -1.19 4.50
N LEU A 199 -14.62 -2.40 4.99
CA LEU A 199 -15.46 -3.14 5.92
C LEU A 199 -14.98 -2.87 7.34
N TYR A 200 -15.84 -2.27 8.16
CA TYR A 200 -15.53 -1.93 9.54
C TYR A 200 -16.04 -3.00 10.50
N LEU A 201 -15.16 -3.47 11.37
CA LEU A 201 -15.47 -4.46 12.39
C LEU A 201 -15.19 -3.89 13.77
N ARG A 202 -16.14 -4.04 14.69
CA ARG A 202 -15.93 -3.75 16.12
C ARG A 202 -16.25 -4.98 16.94
N ILE A 203 -15.24 -5.45 17.66
CA ILE A 203 -15.32 -6.61 18.54
C ILE A 203 -15.12 -6.13 19.97
N GLU A 204 -16.04 -6.47 20.85
CA GLU A 204 -15.91 -6.21 22.28
C GLU A 204 -16.00 -7.53 23.03
N THR A 205 -14.94 -7.87 23.75
CA THR A 205 -14.89 -9.06 24.60
C THR A 205 -15.59 -8.82 25.92
N SER A 206 -16.06 -9.90 26.55
CA SER A 206 -16.56 -9.86 27.91
C SER A 206 -15.39 -9.91 28.89
N GLY A 207 -15.22 -8.86 29.70
CA GLY A 207 -14.13 -8.78 30.68
C GLY A 207 -12.79 -8.36 30.08
N ASP A 208 -11.74 -8.41 30.91
CA ASP A 208 -10.38 -8.02 30.51
C ASP A 208 -9.79 -9.06 29.55
N PHE A 209 -9.46 -8.63 28.33
CA PHE A 209 -8.76 -9.47 27.35
C PHE A 209 -7.26 -9.18 27.39
N SER A 210 -6.45 -10.25 27.37
CA SER A 210 -5.00 -10.17 27.33
C SER A 210 -4.46 -11.12 26.27
N PHE A 211 -3.58 -10.61 25.42
CA PHE A 211 -2.87 -11.43 24.43
C PHE A 211 -1.83 -12.38 25.05
N LYS A 212 -1.61 -12.33 26.37
CA LYS A 212 -0.77 -13.32 27.07
C LYS A 212 -1.48 -14.67 27.14
N GLY A 213 -1.20 -15.52 26.15
CA GLY A 213 -1.78 -16.86 26.03
C GLY A 213 -3.17 -16.89 25.39
N ASN A 214 -3.65 -15.77 24.83
CA ASN A 214 -4.87 -15.73 24.03
C ASN A 214 -4.58 -15.03 22.69
N SER A 215 -5.31 -15.42 21.66
CA SER A 215 -5.38 -14.73 20.38
C SER A 215 -6.84 -14.47 20.01
N LEU A 216 -7.07 -13.48 19.16
CA LEU A 216 -8.36 -13.23 18.56
C LEU A 216 -8.31 -13.69 17.10
N ASN A 217 -9.12 -14.70 16.78
CA ASN A 217 -9.23 -15.22 15.43
C ASN A 217 -10.64 -14.96 14.89
N LEU A 218 -10.74 -14.36 13.71
CA LEU A 218 -11.99 -14.12 13.01
C LEU A 218 -11.93 -14.80 11.64
N GLY A 219 -12.68 -15.89 11.49
CA GLY A 219 -12.91 -16.53 10.20
C GLY A 219 -14.00 -15.81 9.42
N ILE A 220 -13.75 -15.55 8.13
CA ILE A 220 -14.65 -14.84 7.23
C ILE A 220 -15.00 -15.77 6.06
N ASP A 221 -16.29 -15.99 5.89
CA ASP A 221 -16.91 -16.76 4.81
C ASP A 221 -17.53 -15.75 3.83
N THR A 222 -16.94 -15.65 2.64
CA THR A 222 -17.34 -14.73 1.57
C THR A 222 -18.06 -15.45 0.43
N ILE A 223 -17.83 -16.75 0.26
CA ILE A 223 -18.43 -17.58 -0.78
C ILE A 223 -18.90 -18.91 -0.17
N GLN A 224 -20.18 -19.20 -0.37
CA GLN A 224 -20.81 -20.44 0.11
C GLN A 224 -20.22 -21.69 -0.56
N ASP A 225 -20.26 -22.82 0.15
CA ASP A 225 -19.87 -24.15 -0.33
C ASP A 225 -18.37 -24.28 -0.73
N GLN A 226 -17.51 -23.46 -0.13
CA GLN A 226 -16.05 -23.56 -0.20
C GLN A 226 -15.39 -23.07 1.10
N GLY A 227 -14.06 -22.89 1.08
CA GLY A 227 -13.27 -22.47 2.23
C GLY A 227 -12.66 -23.64 2.99
N ILE A 228 -11.87 -23.31 4.02
CA ILE A 228 -11.25 -24.29 4.92
C ILE A 228 -12.09 -24.49 6.18
N THR A 229 -12.22 -25.74 6.63
CA THR A 229 -12.93 -26.10 7.88
C THR A 229 -11.98 -26.33 9.05
N SER A 230 -10.67 -26.38 8.79
CA SER A 230 -9.64 -26.45 9.82
C SER A 230 -8.33 -25.82 9.36
N SER A 231 -7.53 -25.31 10.30
CA SER A 231 -6.15 -24.89 10.03
C SER A 231 -5.32 -25.02 11.30
N GLY A 232 -4.26 -25.85 11.26
CA GLY A 232 -3.52 -26.22 12.47
C GLY A 232 -4.42 -26.86 13.52
N GLU A 233 -4.51 -26.27 14.70
CA GLU A 233 -5.39 -26.72 15.79
C GLU A 233 -6.80 -26.09 15.74
N ALA A 234 -7.01 -25.07 14.89
CA ALA A 234 -8.29 -24.39 14.76
C ALA A 234 -9.27 -25.21 13.90
N THR A 235 -10.53 -25.25 14.32
CA THR A 235 -11.63 -25.88 13.58
C THR A 235 -12.79 -24.89 13.46
N PHE A 236 -13.51 -24.96 12.35
CA PHE A 236 -14.57 -24.02 12.01
C PHE A 236 -15.86 -24.78 11.69
N ASP A 237 -17.01 -24.27 12.15
CA ASP A 237 -18.33 -24.87 11.89
C ASP A 237 -18.76 -24.78 10.40
N ARG A 238 -18.04 -23.98 9.61
CA ARG A 238 -18.25 -23.75 8.18
C ARG A 238 -16.90 -23.47 7.52
N GLY A 239 -16.82 -23.66 6.20
CA GLY A 239 -15.65 -23.23 5.44
C GLY A 239 -15.47 -21.72 5.53
N ILE A 240 -14.23 -21.28 5.73
CA ILE A 240 -13.84 -19.86 5.72
C ILE A 240 -12.87 -19.60 4.57
N ASP A 241 -13.01 -18.44 3.92
CA ASP A 241 -12.13 -18.00 2.84
C ASP A 241 -10.98 -17.14 3.36
N PHE A 242 -11.19 -16.45 4.49
CA PHE A 242 -10.15 -15.63 5.13
C PHE A 242 -10.10 -15.87 6.63
N LEU A 243 -8.90 -15.76 7.20
CA LEU A 243 -8.67 -15.80 8.63
C LEU A 243 -7.90 -14.54 9.05
N LEU A 244 -8.54 -13.69 9.86
CA LEU A 244 -7.87 -12.63 10.57
C LEU A 244 -7.37 -13.17 11.91
N GLU A 245 -6.07 -13.12 12.13
CA GLU A 245 -5.42 -13.50 13.39
C GLU A 245 -4.84 -12.25 14.04
N ILE A 246 -5.19 -11.98 15.29
CA ILE A 246 -4.60 -10.93 16.12
C ILE A 246 -4.01 -11.60 17.36
N GLN A 247 -2.69 -11.56 17.47
CA GLN A 247 -1.91 -12.24 18.51
C GLN A 247 -1.26 -11.26 19.48
N GLY A 248 -1.26 -9.98 19.14
CA GLY A 248 -0.69 -8.92 19.94
C GLY A 248 -1.10 -7.55 19.44
N LYS A 249 -0.61 -6.50 20.10
CA LYS A 249 -0.89 -5.12 19.73
C LYS A 249 -0.38 -4.77 18.33
N ASP A 250 0.76 -5.32 17.94
CA ASP A 250 1.44 -5.05 16.66
C ASP A 250 1.58 -6.36 15.84
N GLU A 251 0.79 -7.38 16.18
CA GLU A 251 0.82 -8.71 15.56
C GLU A 251 -0.59 -9.06 15.07
N ALA A 252 -0.94 -8.60 13.88
CA ALA A 252 -2.19 -8.90 13.21
C ALA A 252 -1.99 -9.20 11.74
N THR A 253 -2.63 -10.26 11.23
CA THR A 253 -2.50 -10.68 9.84
C THR A 253 -3.82 -11.23 9.32
N LEU A 254 -4.20 -10.79 8.13
CA LEU A 254 -5.27 -11.38 7.33
C LEU A 254 -4.66 -12.36 6.31
N LYS A 255 -5.13 -13.59 6.36
CA LYS A 255 -4.73 -14.68 5.47
C LYS A 255 -5.91 -15.16 4.63
N VAL A 256 -5.62 -15.76 3.48
CA VAL A 256 -6.62 -16.27 2.53
C VAL A 256 -6.50 -17.79 2.39
N ASP A 257 -7.61 -18.50 2.18
CA ASP A 257 -7.62 -19.90 1.77
C ASP A 257 -6.75 -20.07 0.51
N SER A 258 -5.79 -20.98 0.56
CA SER A 258 -4.90 -21.26 -0.57
C SER A 258 -5.64 -21.69 -1.84
N TYR A 259 -6.83 -22.29 -1.72
CA TYR A 259 -7.68 -22.61 -2.86
C TYR A 259 -8.32 -21.38 -3.51
N TYR A 260 -8.55 -20.32 -2.72
CA TYR A 260 -9.22 -19.10 -3.13
C TYR A 260 -8.25 -17.95 -3.47
N ASP A 261 -6.96 -18.10 -3.19
CA ASP A 261 -5.93 -17.07 -3.35
C ASP A 261 -5.73 -16.61 -4.82
N PRO A 262 -6.19 -15.40 -5.20
CA PRO A 262 -6.06 -14.90 -6.56
C PRO A 262 -4.61 -14.59 -6.94
N PHE A 263 -3.76 -14.21 -5.97
CA PHE A 263 -2.35 -13.95 -6.22
C PHE A 263 -1.64 -15.25 -6.60
N TYR A 264 -1.81 -16.32 -5.82
CA TYR A 264 -1.23 -17.62 -6.15
C TYR A 264 -1.79 -18.15 -7.48
N TYR A 265 -3.09 -18.02 -7.72
CA TYR A 265 -3.68 -18.44 -9.00
C TYR A 265 -3.02 -17.74 -10.20
N GLN A 266 -2.86 -16.42 -10.14
CA GLN A 266 -2.25 -15.66 -11.22
C GLN A 266 -0.76 -15.98 -11.39
N TYR A 267 0.03 -15.87 -10.32
CA TYR A 267 1.49 -15.93 -10.43
C TYR A 267 2.05 -17.34 -10.34
N GLY A 268 1.37 -18.27 -9.68
CA GLY A 268 1.82 -19.66 -9.50
C GLY A 268 1.22 -20.66 -10.49
N GLU A 269 -0.05 -20.50 -10.89
CA GLU A 269 -0.72 -21.42 -11.82
C GLU A 269 -0.76 -20.93 -13.26
N ILE A 270 -1.00 -19.63 -13.50
CA ILE A 270 -1.11 -19.09 -14.87
C ILE A 270 0.26 -18.68 -15.42
N LEU A 271 1.02 -17.90 -14.64
CA LEU A 271 2.27 -17.29 -15.10
C LEU A 271 3.53 -18.08 -14.73
N GLU A 272 3.41 -19.09 -13.86
CA GLU A 272 4.52 -19.93 -13.39
C GLU A 272 5.74 -19.11 -12.89
N SER A 273 5.48 -17.92 -12.33
CA SER A 273 6.49 -16.96 -11.86
C SER A 273 6.89 -17.17 -10.40
N ILE A 274 6.17 -18.01 -9.66
CA ILE A 274 6.47 -18.43 -8.29
C ILE A 274 6.37 -19.95 -8.17
N GLU A 275 6.85 -20.50 -7.05
CA GLU A 275 6.80 -21.95 -6.78
C GLU A 275 5.36 -22.51 -6.89
N ASN A 276 5.21 -23.58 -7.66
CA ASN A 276 3.94 -24.29 -7.75
C ASN A 276 3.63 -25.02 -6.44
N LYS A 277 2.38 -24.90 -5.99
CA LYS A 277 1.83 -25.49 -4.77
C LYS A 277 0.66 -26.40 -5.14
N PRO A 278 0.91 -27.70 -5.44
CA PRO A 278 -0.14 -28.61 -5.91
C PRO A 278 -1.36 -28.73 -4.99
N TYR A 279 -1.17 -28.55 -3.68
CA TYR A 279 -2.24 -28.58 -2.68
C TYR A 279 -3.30 -27.50 -2.89
N ALA A 280 -2.95 -26.35 -3.50
CA ALA A 280 -3.87 -25.24 -3.70
C ALA A 280 -5.00 -25.57 -4.70
N LYS A 281 -4.93 -26.70 -5.41
CA LYS A 281 -6.02 -27.19 -6.27
C LYS A 281 -7.08 -27.96 -5.50
N GLU A 282 -6.77 -28.37 -4.27
CA GLU A 282 -7.65 -29.16 -3.41
C GLU A 282 -8.44 -28.21 -2.51
N LYS A 283 -9.77 -28.29 -2.57
CA LYS A 283 -10.66 -27.61 -1.62
C LYS A 283 -10.43 -28.14 -0.21
N ASP A 284 -10.58 -27.27 0.79
CA ASP A 284 -10.49 -27.62 2.21
C ASP A 284 -9.18 -28.36 2.56
N ASN A 285 -8.07 -27.88 2.00
CA ASN A 285 -6.73 -28.44 2.26
C ASN A 285 -6.12 -27.96 3.60
N GLY A 286 -6.84 -27.11 4.33
CA GLY A 286 -6.46 -26.52 5.62
C GLY A 286 -5.28 -25.54 5.61
N ARG A 287 -4.81 -25.12 4.42
CA ARG A 287 -3.68 -24.22 4.25
C ARG A 287 -4.15 -22.82 3.88
N LEU A 288 -3.65 -21.86 4.65
CA LEU A 288 -3.81 -20.44 4.41
C LEU A 288 -2.55 -19.86 3.77
N HIS A 289 -2.73 -18.94 2.85
CA HIS A 289 -1.66 -18.14 2.26
C HIS A 289 -1.65 -16.72 2.84
N PRO A 290 -0.47 -16.09 2.94
CA PRO A 290 -0.38 -14.64 3.13
C PRO A 290 -0.98 -13.94 1.91
N ILE A 291 -1.69 -12.83 2.13
CA ILE A 291 -2.21 -12.00 1.04
C ILE A 291 -1.06 -11.16 0.49
N ARG A 292 -0.86 -11.19 -0.83
CA ARG A 292 0.29 -10.56 -1.50
C ARG A 292 -0.11 -9.67 -2.65
N LEU A 293 0.75 -8.71 -2.95
CA LEU A 293 0.73 -7.92 -4.19
C LEU A 293 2.08 -8.06 -4.90
N ALA A 294 2.03 -8.19 -6.23
CA ALA A 294 3.24 -8.22 -7.06
C ALA A 294 3.83 -6.82 -7.17
N LEU A 295 5.15 -6.73 -7.16
CA LEU A 295 5.90 -5.48 -7.26
C LEU A 295 6.69 -5.39 -8.56
N ASN A 296 7.22 -6.52 -9.02
CA ASN A 296 7.90 -6.57 -10.30
C ASN A 296 7.75 -7.95 -10.95
N LYS A 297 7.77 -7.95 -12.28
CA LYS A 297 7.96 -9.18 -13.07
C LYS A 297 9.45 -9.42 -13.21
N GLU A 298 9.82 -10.65 -13.57
CA GLU A 298 11.19 -10.93 -13.94
C GLU A 298 11.63 -10.00 -15.09
N LEU A 299 12.80 -9.39 -14.94
CA LEU A 299 13.40 -8.54 -15.96
C LEU A 299 14.88 -8.81 -16.08
N THR A 300 15.43 -8.51 -17.26
CA THR A 300 16.86 -8.60 -17.54
C THR A 300 17.42 -7.21 -17.72
N LEU A 301 18.38 -6.84 -16.88
CA LEU A 301 19.06 -5.55 -16.95
C LEU A 301 19.86 -5.47 -18.26
N PRO A 302 19.61 -4.48 -19.13
CA PRO A 302 20.24 -4.41 -20.45
C PRO A 302 21.77 -4.30 -20.41
N GLU A 303 22.31 -3.66 -19.38
CA GLU A 303 23.75 -3.36 -19.30
C GLU A 303 24.57 -4.53 -18.74
N SER A 304 24.12 -5.12 -17.64
CA SER A 304 24.82 -6.23 -16.96
C SER A 304 24.40 -7.61 -17.47
N GLY A 305 23.20 -7.72 -18.07
CA GLY A 305 22.57 -9.01 -18.37
C GLY A 305 22.06 -9.75 -17.13
N GLU A 306 22.10 -9.12 -15.96
CA GLU A 306 21.58 -9.67 -14.71
C GLU A 306 20.06 -9.86 -14.79
N VAL A 307 19.59 -10.97 -14.24
CA VAL A 307 18.16 -11.28 -14.13
C VAL A 307 17.68 -10.89 -12.74
N VAL A 308 16.84 -9.86 -12.68
CA VAL A 308 16.10 -9.49 -11.48
C VAL A 308 14.85 -10.36 -11.43
N PRO A 309 14.65 -11.16 -10.36
CA PRO A 309 13.54 -12.09 -10.27
C PRO A 309 12.20 -11.38 -10.04
N PHE A 310 11.10 -12.12 -10.20
CA PHE A 310 9.78 -11.68 -9.74
C PHE A 310 9.80 -11.30 -8.26
N THR A 311 9.20 -10.16 -7.91
CA THR A 311 9.09 -9.68 -6.53
C THR A 311 7.64 -9.42 -6.13
N SER A 312 7.35 -9.63 -4.85
CA SER A 312 6.04 -9.37 -4.24
C SER A 312 6.22 -9.11 -2.76
N TYR A 313 5.25 -8.43 -2.15
CA TYR A 313 5.22 -8.23 -0.71
C TYR A 313 3.92 -8.71 -0.10
N GLU A 314 3.95 -8.94 1.22
CA GLU A 314 2.77 -9.32 1.99
C GLU A 314 1.99 -8.07 2.40
N THR A 315 0.76 -7.96 1.90
CA THR A 315 -0.14 -6.85 2.24
C THR A 315 -1.17 -7.22 3.32
N GLY A 316 -1.27 -8.52 3.65
CA GLY A 316 -2.16 -9.02 4.71
C GLY A 316 -1.76 -8.64 6.14
N ILE A 317 -0.55 -8.10 6.36
CA ILE A 317 -0.11 -7.64 7.68
C ILE A 317 -0.86 -6.34 8.03
N LEU A 318 -1.59 -6.33 9.13
CA LEU A 318 -2.38 -5.17 9.54
C LEU A 318 -1.59 -4.23 10.45
N LYS A 319 -1.73 -2.92 10.24
CA LYS A 319 -1.05 -1.90 11.05
C LYS A 319 -1.92 -1.41 12.19
N HIS A 320 -1.39 -1.46 13.41
CA HIS A 320 -2.04 -0.87 14.58
C HIS A 320 -1.81 0.65 14.61
N GLY A 321 -2.84 1.42 14.93
CA GLY A 321 -2.69 2.87 14.98
C GLY A 321 -3.94 3.64 15.37
N ASN A 322 -4.10 4.80 14.75
CA ASN A 322 -5.21 5.71 14.97
C ASN A 322 -5.61 6.40 13.66
N THR A 323 -6.88 6.30 13.28
CA THR A 323 -7.45 6.94 12.08
C THR A 323 -8.21 8.23 12.39
N ASP A 324 -8.18 8.73 13.63
CA ASP A 324 -8.80 10.01 14.00
C ASP A 324 -7.94 11.18 13.48
N PRO A 325 -8.38 11.97 12.47
CA PRO A 325 -7.52 12.97 11.82
C PRO A 325 -7.10 14.15 12.72
N VAL A 326 -7.74 14.29 13.89
CA VAL A 326 -7.38 15.30 14.90
C VAL A 326 -6.46 14.73 15.99
N ALA A 327 -6.11 13.44 15.93
CA ALA A 327 -5.16 12.84 16.84
C ALA A 327 -3.73 13.22 16.44
N GLU A 328 -2.87 13.46 17.44
CA GLU A 328 -1.44 13.74 17.24
C GLU A 328 -0.70 12.61 16.53
N ARG A 329 -1.20 11.36 16.67
CA ARG A 329 -0.65 10.17 16.03
C ARG A 329 -1.61 9.58 15.00
N TYR A 330 -2.29 10.44 14.24
CA TYR A 330 -3.02 10.00 13.06
C TYR A 330 -2.06 9.24 12.11
N ASN A 331 -2.58 8.20 11.46
CA ASN A 331 -1.86 7.47 10.43
C ASN A 331 -2.87 6.83 9.47
N SER A 332 -2.88 7.27 8.22
CA SER A 332 -3.78 6.80 7.16
C SER A 332 -3.63 5.31 6.84
N LEU A 333 -2.51 4.69 7.21
CA LEU A 333 -2.26 3.26 7.01
C LEU A 333 -2.80 2.38 8.13
N THR A 334 -3.46 2.95 9.14
CA THR A 334 -4.00 2.20 10.28
C THR A 334 -5.13 1.27 9.83
N ASP A 335 -4.97 -0.03 10.07
CA ASP A 335 -5.97 -1.06 9.79
C ASP A 335 -6.81 -1.41 11.04
N TYR A 336 -6.20 -1.36 12.24
CA TYR A 336 -6.88 -1.72 13.49
C TYR A 336 -6.36 -0.94 14.70
N SER A 337 -7.13 -0.98 15.79
CA SER A 337 -6.76 -0.37 17.06
C SER A 337 -7.41 -1.14 18.20
N ILE A 338 -6.72 -1.27 19.32
CA ILE A 338 -7.19 -2.01 20.50
C ILE A 338 -7.19 -1.06 21.71
N ASP A 339 -8.29 -1.08 22.47
CA ASP A 339 -8.38 -0.31 23.72
C ASP A 339 -7.41 -0.86 24.77
N GLY A 340 -6.74 0.05 25.48
CA GLY A 340 -5.63 -0.26 26.35
C GLY A 340 -6.05 -0.90 27.68
N ASN A 341 -5.91 -2.23 27.77
CA ASN A 341 -5.50 -2.90 29.01
C ASN A 341 -4.46 -4.00 28.72
N ILE A 342 -3.63 -3.78 27.70
CA ILE A 342 -2.52 -4.68 27.37
C ILE A 342 -1.31 -4.15 28.14
N GLU A 343 -1.11 -4.71 29.34
CA GLU A 343 0.01 -4.49 30.28
C GLU A 343 -0.15 -3.40 31.37
N LYS A 344 -0.63 -3.83 32.55
CA LYS A 344 0.13 -3.58 33.79
C LYS A 344 1.29 -4.58 33.83
N SER A 345 2.34 -4.36 33.05
CA SER A 345 3.64 -5.00 33.31
C SER A 345 4.37 -4.22 34.40
N GLU A 346 5.08 -4.97 35.21
CA GLU A 346 5.58 -4.61 36.52
C GLU A 346 6.53 -3.40 36.46
N SER A 347 6.05 -2.25 36.93
CA SER A 347 6.91 -1.19 37.43
C SER A 347 6.50 -0.88 38.87
N ARG A 348 6.98 -1.71 39.81
CA ARG A 348 7.11 -1.35 41.24
C ARG A 348 7.95 -2.39 42.00
N GLY A 349 9.21 -2.04 42.17
CA GLY A 349 10.15 -2.60 43.14
C GLY A 349 11.49 -1.90 42.90
N CYS A 350 11.67 -0.65 43.35
CA CYS A 350 12.38 -0.36 44.61
C CYS A 350 13.58 -1.29 44.86
N CYS A 351 14.74 -1.01 44.26
CA CYS A 351 15.90 -0.40 44.91
C CYS A 351 16.99 -0.11 43.87
#